data_AF-A0A820SHC7-F1
#
_entry.id   AF-A0A820SHC7-F1
#
_cell.length_a   1.000
_cell.length_b   1.000
_cell.length_c   1.000
_cell.angle_alpha   90.00
_cell.angle_beta   90.00
_cell.angle_gamma   90.00
#
_symmetry.space_group_name_H-M   'P 1'
#
loop_
_entity.id
_entity.type
_entity.pdbx_description
1 polymer ?
#
loop_
_entity_poly.entity_id
_entity_poly.type
_entity_poly.pdbx_seq_one_letter_code
_entity_poly.pdbx_strand_id
1 'polypeptide(L)'
;IYVILIGLLQAQYVLSGYDASAHMTEETKQADKASPWGMISAVLVSALIGWLFLIAFCFGIHNYEDTIKTSTGFPITQILLDNFNQELTLVFMCLLLIACWFCGLSSVTANSRMIYAFSRDHA
;
A
#
# COMPACT_ATOMS: atom_id res chain seq x y z
N ILE A 1 -20.93 -2.79 13.94
CA ILE A 1 -20.15 -1.54 14.15
C ILE A 1 -18.64 -1.81 14.19
N TYR A 2 -18.14 -2.64 15.11
CA TYR A 2 -16.69 -2.93 15.22
C TYR A 2 -16.02 -3.39 13.91
N VAL A 3 -16.62 -4.37 13.21
CA VAL A 3 -16.09 -4.88 11.92
C VAL A 3 -16.02 -3.80 10.84
N ILE A 4 -17.02 -2.91 10.79
CA ILE A 4 -17.06 -1.79 9.82
C ILE A 4 -15.92 -0.80 10.10
N LEU A 5 -15.67 -0.50 11.38
CA LEU A 5 -14.60 0.42 11.78
C LEU A 5 -13.21 -0.15 11.47
N ILE A 6 -13.00 -1.45 11.65
CA ILE A 6 -11.72 -2.11 11.29
C ILE A 6 -11.52 -2.15 9.78
N GLY A 7 -12.58 -2.47 9.02
CA GLY A 7 -12.51 -2.45 7.56
C GLY A 7 -12.19 -1.04 7.03
N LEU A 8 -12.80 -0.01 7.63
CA LEU A 8 -12.53 1.38 7.28
C LEU A 8 -11.09 1.80 7.62
N LEU A 9 -10.57 1.37 8.78
CA LEU A 9 -9.19 1.62 9.19
C LEU A 9 -8.19 1.06 8.17
N GLN A 10 -8.42 -0.17 7.70
CA GLN A 10 -7.57 -0.79 6.69
C GLN A 10 -7.61 -0.02 5.36
N ALA A 11 -8.80 0.40 4.93
CA ALA A 11 -8.95 1.20 3.71
C ALA A 11 -8.21 2.55 3.82
N GLN A 12 -8.31 3.22 4.97
CA GLN A 12 -7.60 4.47 5.24
C GLN A 12 -6.08 4.28 5.21
N TYR A 13 -5.58 3.19 5.81
CA TYR A 13 -4.14 2.92 5.84
C TYR A 13 -3.54 2.80 4.44
N VAL A 14 -4.22 2.11 3.52
CA VAL A 14 -3.75 1.91 2.14
C VAL A 14 -3.77 3.21 1.33
N LEU A 15 -4.68 4.14 1.66
CA LEU A 15 -4.76 5.44 0.99
C LEU A 15 -3.78 6.46 1.57
N SER A 16 -3.09 6.17 2.67
CA SER A 16 -2.15 7.11 3.29
C SER A 16 -1.02 7.52 2.32
N GLY A 17 -0.67 8.81 2.31
CA GLY A 17 0.41 9.36 1.48
C GLY A 17 -0.03 9.90 0.10
N TYR A 18 -1.33 10.00 -0.18
CA TYR A 18 -1.84 10.62 -1.40
C TYR A 18 -1.42 12.10 -1.55
N ASP A 19 -1.11 12.77 -0.45
CA ASP A 19 -0.63 14.16 -0.35
C ASP A 19 0.88 14.29 -0.59
N ALA A 20 1.62 13.18 -0.74
CA ALA A 20 3.03 13.20 -1.11
C ALA A 20 3.29 13.97 -2.42
N SER A 21 2.35 13.93 -3.38
CA SER A 21 2.41 14.71 -4.61
C SER A 21 2.39 16.23 -4.37
N ALA A 22 1.76 16.68 -3.28
CA ALA A 22 1.73 18.10 -2.92
C ALA A 22 3.09 18.58 -2.38
N HIS A 23 3.82 17.74 -1.67
CA HIS A 23 5.14 18.08 -1.12
C HIS A 23 6.25 18.20 -2.18
N MET A 24 6.09 17.56 -3.34
CA MET A 24 7.03 17.64 -4.47
C MET A 24 6.58 18.61 -5.57
N THR A 25 5.64 19.50 -5.26
CA THR A 25 5.09 20.50 -6.18
C THR A 25 6.18 21.42 -6.74
N GLU A 26 7.19 21.78 -5.96
CA GLU A 26 8.31 22.64 -6.40
C GLU A 26 9.18 22.01 -7.50
N GLU A 27 9.25 20.68 -7.56
CA GLU A 27 10.02 19.92 -8.57
C GLU A 27 9.14 19.46 -9.75
N THR A 28 7.83 19.75 -9.70
CA THR A 28 6.84 19.28 -10.68
C THR A 28 6.58 20.34 -11.76
N LYS A 29 6.70 19.95 -13.03
CA LYS A 29 6.29 20.82 -14.15
C LYS A 29 4.76 21.01 -14.15
N GLN A 30 4.30 22.26 -14.22
CA GLN A 30 2.86 22.61 -14.18
C GLN A 30 2.17 22.16 -12.88
N ALA A 31 2.82 22.44 -11.75
CA ALA A 31 2.41 21.96 -10.45
C ALA A 31 0.99 22.43 -10.03
N ASP A 32 0.53 23.58 -10.55
CA ASP A 32 -0.82 24.12 -10.39
C ASP A 32 -1.93 23.16 -10.87
N LYS A 33 -1.64 22.33 -11.87
CA LYS A 33 -2.58 21.33 -12.42
C LYS A 33 -2.15 19.90 -12.09
N ALA A 34 -0.86 19.61 -12.18
CA ALA A 34 -0.32 18.27 -12.00
C ALA A 34 -0.47 17.78 -10.55
N SER A 35 -0.33 18.66 -9.56
CA SER A 35 -0.45 18.30 -8.14
C SER A 35 -1.87 17.84 -7.76
N PRO A 36 -2.95 18.63 -8.02
CA PRO A 36 -4.31 18.19 -7.71
C PRO A 36 -4.76 16.96 -8.52
N TRP A 37 -4.41 16.89 -9.81
CA TRP A 37 -4.70 15.69 -10.61
C TRP A 37 -3.92 14.45 -10.14
N GLY A 38 -2.67 14.64 -9.70
CA GLY A 38 -1.86 13.58 -9.10
C GLY A 38 -2.53 12.98 -7.87
N MET A 39 -2.96 13.82 -6.93
CA MET A 39 -3.66 13.37 -5.72
C MET A 39 -4.95 12.61 -6.05
N ILE A 40 -5.80 13.15 -6.93
CA ILE A 40 -7.07 12.51 -7.30
C ILE A 40 -6.82 11.17 -8.00
N SER A 41 -5.90 11.14 -8.97
CA SER A 41 -5.59 9.91 -9.71
C SER A 41 -4.97 8.84 -8.80
N ALA A 42 -4.10 9.22 -7.85
CA ALA A 42 -3.52 8.29 -6.89
C ALA A 42 -4.59 7.63 -6.01
N VAL A 43 -5.55 8.40 -5.51
CA VAL A 43 -6.68 7.87 -4.70
C VAL A 43 -7.57 6.97 -5.54
N LEU A 44 -7.98 7.41 -6.74
CA LEU A 44 -8.88 6.63 -7.60
C LEU A 44 -8.26 5.31 -8.05
N VAL A 45 -7.00 5.34 -8.51
CA VAL A 45 -6.28 4.15 -8.97
C VAL A 45 -6.06 3.18 -7.80
N SER A 46 -5.63 3.68 -6.64
CA SER A 46 -5.43 2.84 -5.45
C SER A 46 -6.74 2.22 -4.96
N ALA A 47 -7.85 2.98 -4.98
CA ALA A 47 -9.16 2.47 -4.59
C ALA A 47 -9.65 1.37 -5.55
N LEU A 48 -9.53 1.58 -6.87
CA LEU A 48 -9.98 0.60 -7.86
C LEU A 48 -9.14 -0.68 -7.85
N ILE A 49 -7.81 -0.55 -7.88
CA ILE A 49 -6.91 -1.70 -7.87
C ILE A 49 -7.01 -2.44 -6.54
N GLY A 50 -7.03 -1.73 -5.41
CA GLY A 50 -7.18 -2.31 -4.08
C GLY A 50 -8.51 -3.05 -3.93
N TRP A 51 -9.61 -2.50 -4.44
CA TRP A 51 -10.91 -3.16 -4.41
C TRP A 51 -10.95 -4.45 -5.24
N LEU A 52 -10.41 -4.43 -6.47
CA LEU A 52 -10.29 -5.63 -7.30
C LEU A 52 -9.39 -6.69 -6.65
N PHE A 53 -8.29 -6.25 -6.03
CA PHE A 53 -7.37 -7.14 -5.31
C PHE A 53 -8.06 -7.83 -4.13
N LEU A 54 -8.83 -7.09 -3.31
CA LEU A 54 -9.60 -7.67 -2.21
C LEU A 54 -10.63 -8.69 -2.70
N ILE A 55 -11.34 -8.39 -3.78
CA ILE A 55 -12.30 -9.33 -4.39
C ILE A 55 -11.58 -10.61 -4.84
N ALA A 56 -10.46 -10.49 -5.55
CA ALA A 56 -9.70 -11.64 -6.01
C ALA A 56 -9.23 -12.53 -4.85
N PHE A 57 -8.74 -11.93 -3.76
CA PHE A 57 -8.33 -12.68 -2.58
C PHE A 57 -9.50 -13.31 -1.84
N CYS A 58 -10.66 -12.64 -1.74
CA CYS A 58 -11.85 -13.22 -1.14
C CYS A 58 -12.33 -14.47 -1.91
N PHE A 59 -12.28 -14.46 -3.24
CA PHE A 59 -12.63 -15.63 -4.05
C PHE A 59 -11.54 -16.72 -4.06
N GLY A 60 -10.29 -16.37 -3.74
CA GLY A 60 -9.19 -17.33 -3.64
C GLY A 60 -9.14 -18.12 -2.32
N ILE A 61 -9.95 -17.78 -1.31
CA ILE A 61 -9.96 -18.53 -0.05
C ILE A 61 -10.70 -19.86 -0.25
N HIS A 62 -9.97 -20.97 -0.24
CA HIS A 62 -10.55 -22.31 -0.28
C HIS A 62 -11.00 -22.79 1.11
N ASN A 63 -10.11 -22.75 2.10
CA ASN A 63 -10.40 -23.11 3.47
C ASN A 63 -10.00 -22.00 4.44
N TYR A 64 -11.01 -21.36 5.05
CA TYR A 64 -10.83 -20.25 5.98
C TYR A 64 -10.09 -20.65 7.26
N GLU A 65 -10.36 -21.84 7.81
CA GLU A 65 -9.72 -22.28 9.06
C GLU A 65 -8.23 -22.55 8.87
N ASP A 66 -7.87 -23.21 7.77
CA ASP A 66 -6.46 -23.51 7.44
C ASP A 66 -5.70 -22.22 7.10
N THR A 67 -6.36 -21.27 6.45
CA THR A 67 -5.79 -19.95 6.12
C THR A 67 -5.43 -19.14 7.38
N ILE A 68 -6.28 -19.18 8.41
CA ILE A 68 -6.03 -18.44 9.66
C ILE A 68 -5.02 -19.16 10.55
N LYS A 69 -5.05 -20.49 10.58
CA LYS A 69 -4.15 -21.31 11.41
C LYS A 69 -2.86 -21.70 10.68
N THR A 70 -2.54 -21.02 9.57
CA THR A 70 -1.39 -21.38 8.73
C THR A 70 -0.08 -21.35 9.52
N SER A 71 0.75 -22.37 9.29
CA SER A 71 2.10 -22.46 9.85
C SER A 71 3.05 -21.40 9.28
N THR A 72 2.70 -20.79 8.15
CA THR A 72 3.49 -19.71 7.53
C THR A 72 3.40 -18.39 8.29
N GLY A 73 2.44 -18.23 9.21
CA GLY A 73 2.21 -16.99 9.95
C GLY A 73 1.58 -15.85 9.14
N PHE A 74 1.46 -16.01 7.82
CA PHE A 74 0.90 -15.01 6.90
C PHE A 74 -0.24 -15.63 6.08
N PRO A 75 -1.51 -15.30 6.39
CA PRO A 75 -2.67 -15.83 5.67
C PRO A 75 -2.62 -15.62 4.15
N ILE A 76 -2.05 -14.50 3.70
CA ILE A 76 -1.88 -14.16 2.28
C ILE A 76 -0.99 -15.19 1.56
N THR A 77 0.06 -15.67 2.24
CA THR A 77 0.97 -16.69 1.68
C THR A 77 0.26 -18.03 1.53
N GLN A 78 -0.57 -18.40 2.51
CA GLN A 78 -1.38 -19.62 2.42
C GLN A 78 -2.36 -19.55 1.25
N ILE A 79 -3.09 -18.44 1.09
CA ILE A 79 -4.04 -18.26 -0.02
C ILE A 79 -3.32 -18.40 -1.37
N LEU A 80 -2.11 -17.85 -1.51
CA LEU A 80 -1.33 -17.99 -2.75
C LEU A 80 -0.85 -19.43 -2.97
N LEU A 81 -0.40 -20.14 -1.94
CA LEU A 81 -0.01 -21.55 -2.04
C LEU A 81 -1.20 -22.45 -2.41
N ASP A 82 -2.40 -22.13 -1.93
CA ASP A 82 -3.60 -22.91 -2.21
C ASP A 82 -4.10 -22.71 -3.66
N ASN A 83 -3.78 -21.58 -4.30
CA ASN A 83 -4.21 -21.24 -5.67
C ASN A 83 -3.10 -21.40 -6.73
N PHE A 84 -1.83 -21.35 -6.34
CA PHE A 84 -0.68 -21.35 -7.23
C PHE A 84 0.38 -22.36 -6.79
N ASN A 85 1.32 -22.66 -7.69
CA ASN A 85 2.50 -23.47 -7.36
C ASN A 85 3.43 -22.72 -6.39
N GLN A 86 4.24 -23.48 -5.65
CA GLN A 86 5.17 -22.96 -4.66
C GLN A 86 6.17 -21.94 -5.24
N GLU A 87 6.70 -22.19 -6.45
CA GLU A 87 7.63 -21.27 -7.11
C GLU A 87 6.98 -19.92 -7.43
N LEU A 88 5.74 -19.95 -7.91
CA LEU A 88 5.01 -18.74 -8.30
C LEU A 88 4.62 -17.92 -7.07
N THR A 89 4.25 -18.60 -5.98
CA THR A 89 4.01 -17.96 -4.68
C THR A 89 5.27 -17.28 -4.14
N LEU A 90 6.44 -17.93 -4.27
CA LEU A 90 7.71 -17.36 -3.84
C LEU A 90 8.06 -16.10 -4.64
N VAL A 91 7.90 -16.13 -5.96
CA VAL A 91 8.11 -14.93 -6.81
C VAL A 91 7.19 -13.79 -6.38
N PHE A 92 5.91 -14.08 -6.12
CA PHE A 92 4.95 -13.06 -5.69
C PHE A 92 5.33 -12.44 -4.34
N MET A 93 5.78 -13.28 -3.39
CA MET A 93 6.27 -12.83 -2.09
C MET A 93 7.54 -11.98 -2.20
N CYS A 94 8.48 -12.36 -3.06
CA CYS A 94 9.67 -11.57 -3.33
C CYS A 94 9.31 -10.19 -3.91
N LEU A 95 8.36 -10.13 -4.85
CA LEU A 95 7.88 -8.87 -5.41
C LEU A 95 7.23 -7.98 -4.35
N LEU A 96 6.41 -8.55 -3.45
CA LEU A 96 5.82 -7.82 -2.33
C LEU A 96 6.89 -7.26 -1.38
N LEU A 97 7.93 -8.02 -1.08
CA LEU A 97 9.04 -7.56 -0.24
C LEU A 97 9.78 -6.38 -0.88
N ILE A 98 10.06 -6.45 -2.20
CA ILE A 98 10.70 -5.36 -2.93
C ILE A 98 9.80 -4.11 -2.94
N ALA A 99 8.50 -4.27 -3.16
CA ALA A 99 7.54 -3.16 -3.14
C ALA A 99 7.49 -2.49 -1.75
N CYS A 100 7.43 -3.28 -0.67
CA CYS A 100 7.47 -2.77 0.70
C CYS A 100 8.78 -2.03 1.01
N TRP A 101 9.91 -2.55 0.52
CA TRP A 101 11.20 -1.89 0.68
C TRP A 101 11.24 -0.52 0.00
N PHE A 102 10.76 -0.42 -1.25
CA PHE A 102 10.67 0.85 -1.97
C PHE A 102 9.72 1.85 -1.30
N CYS A 103 8.59 1.38 -0.79
CA CYS A 103 7.66 2.20 -0.02
C CYS A 103 8.31 2.76 1.25
N GLY A 104 9.01 1.90 2.00
CA GLY A 104 9.75 2.29 3.20
C GLY A 104 10.85 3.30 2.89
N LEU A 105 11.65 3.06 1.85
CA LEU A 105 12.70 3.98 1.41
C LEU A 105 12.13 5.35 1.05
N SER A 106 11.04 5.38 0.26
CA SER A 106 10.36 6.62 -0.15
C SER A 106 9.85 7.42 1.06
N SER A 107 9.28 6.72 2.04
CA SER A 107 8.79 7.33 3.28
C SER A 107 9.93 7.90 4.11
N VAL A 108 11.05 7.18 4.24
CA VAL A 108 12.25 7.68 4.94
C VAL A 108 12.81 8.91 4.25
N THR A 109 12.92 8.90 2.92
CA THR A 109 13.40 10.06 2.14
C THR A 109 12.49 11.28 2.31
N ALA A 110 11.17 11.11 2.29
CA ALA A 110 10.22 12.21 2.49
C ALA A 110 10.33 12.80 3.91
N ASN A 111 10.37 11.96 4.94
CA ASN A 111 10.51 12.39 6.33
C ASN A 111 11.83 13.13 6.58
N SER A 112 12.95 12.62 6.05
CA SER A 112 14.26 13.28 6.18
C SER A 112 14.26 14.69 5.57
N ARG A 113 13.59 14.89 4.43
CA ARG A 113 13.45 16.23 3.80
C ARG A 113 12.66 17.20 4.69
N MET A 114 11.56 16.74 5.28
CA MET A 114 10.78 17.55 6.23
C MET A 114 11.58 17.91 7.49
N ILE A 115 12.27 16.94 8.10
CA ILE A 115 13.08 17.17 9.31
C ILE A 115 14.21 18.18 9.03
N TYR A 116 14.88 18.07 7.88
CA TYR A 116 15.91 19.02 7.49
C TYR A 116 15.36 20.44 7.28
N ALA A 117 14.19 20.58 6.65
CA ALA A 117 13.53 21.86 6.47
C ALA A 117 13.19 22.52 7.83
N PHE A 118 12.62 21.77 8.78
CA PHE A 118 12.36 22.27 10.14
C PHE A 118 13.63 22.64 10.91
N SER A 119 14.73 21.92 10.68
CA SER A 119 15.99 22.26 11.34
C SER A 119 16.62 23.55 10.79
N ARG A 120 16.30 23.91 9.54
CA ARG A 120 16.76 25.16 8.88
C ARG A 120 15.87 26.35 9.24
N ASP A 121 14.56 26.12 9.29
CA ASP A 121 13.59 27.12 9.70
C ASP A 121 13.62 27.17 11.22
N HIS A 122 14.52 27.96 11.82
CA HIS A 122 14.77 28.08 13.27
C HIS A 122 13.49 28.03 14.14
N ALA A 123 13.01 26.82 14.45
CA ALA A 123 11.85 26.51 15.27
C ALA A 123 12.30 25.89 16.59
#